data_AF-A0A7S0LFW2-F1
#
_entry.id   AF-A0A7S0LFW2-F1
#
_cell.length_a   1.000
_cell.length_b   1.000
_cell.length_c   1.000
_cell.angle_alpha   90.00
_cell.angle_beta   90.00
_cell.angle_gamma   90.00
#
_symmetry.space_group_name_H-M   'P 1'
#
loop_
_entity.id
_entity.type
_entity.pdbx_description
1 polymer ?
#
loop_
_entity_poly.entity_id
_entity_poly.type
_entity_poly.pdbx_seq_one_letter_code
_entity_poly.pdbx_strand_id
1 'polypeptide(L)'
;NQLAAAAFASFNGGVEPPLPLRHLGSHTLLDTGQGPTLAFKDVGQQVVAQLLNLFLGRRGRRANIIVETSGDTGPAAIAGVRGCEHVKIFCLYPHERVSAVQELQMVTVDSPNVHVFRTEG
;
A
#
# COMPACT_ATOMS: atom_id res chain seq x y z
N ASN A 1 1.62 5.06 -19.53
CA ASN A 1 1.03 6.27 -18.90
C ASN A 1 1.75 6.50 -17.57
N GLN A 2 2.14 7.75 -17.25
CA GLN A 2 2.93 8.11 -16.07
C GLN A 2 2.34 7.61 -14.74
N LEU A 3 1.00 7.57 -14.60
CA LEU A 3 0.36 7.11 -13.37
C LEU A 3 0.64 5.63 -13.08
N ALA A 4 0.56 4.78 -14.11
CA ALA A 4 0.87 3.36 -13.98
C ALA A 4 2.36 3.16 -13.66
N ALA A 5 3.24 3.90 -14.33
CA ALA A 5 4.67 3.83 -14.04
C ALA A 5 4.99 4.21 -12.59
N ALA A 6 4.37 5.28 -12.07
CA ALA A 6 4.53 5.69 -10.67
C ALA A 6 4.00 4.63 -9.69
N ALA A 7 2.82 4.06 -9.95
CA ALA A 7 2.21 3.04 -9.09
C ALA A 7 3.04 1.76 -8.99
N PHE A 8 3.76 1.39 -10.06
CA PHE A 8 4.57 0.16 -10.09
C PHE A 8 6.08 0.41 -9.87
N ALA A 9 6.52 1.64 -9.64
CA ALA A 9 7.94 1.99 -9.54
C ALA A 9 8.69 1.29 -8.38
N SER A 10 7.99 0.95 -7.30
CA SER A 10 8.55 0.29 -6.12
C SER A 10 8.48 -1.24 -6.18
N PHE A 11 7.85 -1.80 -7.21
CA PHE A 11 7.71 -3.25 -7.35
C PHE A 11 9.00 -3.89 -7.86
N ASN A 12 9.28 -5.12 -7.39
CA ASN A 12 10.42 -5.93 -7.80
C ASN A 12 11.75 -5.18 -7.68
N GLY A 13 11.89 -4.35 -6.64
CA GLY A 13 13.08 -3.52 -6.44
C GLY A 13 13.33 -2.50 -7.57
N GLY A 14 12.29 -2.13 -8.32
CA GLY A 14 12.39 -1.24 -9.49
C GLY A 14 12.86 -1.94 -10.77
N VAL A 15 12.93 -3.27 -10.80
CA VAL A 15 13.35 -4.05 -11.96
C VAL A 15 12.14 -4.53 -12.77
N GLU A 16 12.20 -4.38 -14.10
CA GLU A 16 11.16 -4.87 -15.01
C GLU A 16 11.24 -6.41 -15.22
N PRO A 17 10.11 -7.11 -15.35
CA PRO A 17 8.75 -6.61 -15.13
C PRO A 17 8.46 -6.44 -13.62
N PRO A 18 7.61 -5.47 -13.21
CA PRO A 18 7.27 -5.24 -11.81
C PRO A 18 6.59 -6.46 -11.15
N LEU A 19 5.90 -7.27 -11.95
CA LEU A 19 5.25 -8.50 -11.52
C LEU A 19 5.79 -9.67 -12.33
N PRO A 20 6.91 -10.28 -11.92
CA PRO A 20 7.55 -11.34 -12.69
C PRO A 20 6.74 -12.63 -12.68
N LEU A 21 6.83 -13.38 -13.78
CA LEU A 21 6.38 -14.76 -13.83
C LEU A 21 7.48 -15.67 -13.28
N ARG A 22 7.12 -16.59 -12.39
CA ARG A 22 8.02 -17.60 -11.82
C ARG A 22 7.58 -18.97 -12.32
N HIS A 23 8.53 -19.76 -12.81
CA HIS A 23 8.27 -21.12 -13.27
C HIS A 23 8.65 -22.12 -12.18
N LEU A 24 7.71 -23.00 -11.81
CA LEU A 24 7.88 -24.06 -10.83
C LEU A 24 7.45 -25.40 -11.45
N GLY A 25 8.41 -26.10 -12.06
CA GLY A 25 8.13 -27.30 -12.84
C GLY A 25 7.19 -27.00 -14.00
N SER A 26 6.01 -27.64 -14.01
CA SER A 26 4.96 -27.42 -15.01
C SER A 26 4.04 -26.23 -14.72
N HIS A 27 4.21 -25.55 -13.59
CA HIS A 27 3.35 -24.44 -13.17
C HIS A 27 4.05 -23.09 -13.41
N THR A 28 3.24 -22.07 -13.70
CA THR A 28 3.69 -20.68 -13.77
C THR A 28 2.91 -19.86 -12.75
N LEU A 29 3.61 -19.10 -11.91
CA LEU A 29 3.05 -18.22 -10.91
C LEU A 29 3.31 -16.77 -11.30
N LEU A 30 2.31 -15.89 -11.11
CA LEU A 30 2.51 -14.45 -11.13
C LEU A 30 2.92 -13.99 -9.72
N ASP A 31 4.14 -13.48 -9.59
CA ASP A 31 4.72 -13.05 -8.32
C ASP A 31 4.19 -11.66 -7.93
N THR A 32 3.04 -11.66 -7.24
CA THR A 32 2.35 -10.45 -6.80
C THR A 32 2.81 -9.93 -5.44
N GLY A 33 3.74 -10.62 -4.80
CA GLY A 33 4.34 -10.24 -3.52
C GLY A 33 5.57 -9.34 -3.65
N GLN A 34 5.86 -8.81 -4.85
CA GLN A 34 7.05 -7.97 -5.09
C GLN A 34 6.80 -6.48 -4.83
N GLY A 35 5.64 -6.12 -4.27
CA GLY A 35 5.32 -4.74 -3.91
C GLY A 35 5.96 -4.28 -2.59
N PRO A 36 5.80 -3.00 -2.22
CA PRO A 36 6.43 -2.41 -1.04
C PRO A 36 6.03 -3.05 0.29
N THR A 37 4.92 -3.80 0.34
CA THR A 37 4.44 -4.45 1.57
C THR A 37 4.44 -5.97 1.48
N LEU A 38 4.97 -6.51 0.38
CA LEU A 38 5.11 -7.94 0.12
C LEU A 38 3.77 -8.68 -0.02
N ALA A 39 2.71 -7.97 -0.42
CA ALA A 39 1.37 -8.53 -0.57
C ALA A 39 0.72 -8.11 -1.89
N PHE A 40 -0.11 -8.99 -2.46
CA PHE A 40 -0.81 -8.72 -3.73
C PHE A 40 -1.68 -7.44 -3.69
N LYS A 41 -2.11 -7.02 -2.50
CA LYS A 41 -2.94 -5.82 -2.29
C LYS A 41 -2.22 -4.55 -2.78
N ASP A 42 -0.90 -4.56 -2.81
CA ASP A 42 -0.10 -3.45 -3.33
C ASP A 42 -0.49 -3.10 -4.78
N VAL A 43 -0.81 -4.10 -5.61
CA VAL A 43 -1.16 -3.90 -7.03
C VAL A 43 -2.34 -2.94 -7.17
N GLY A 44 -3.36 -3.12 -6.33
CA GLY A 44 -4.53 -2.25 -6.32
C GLY A 44 -4.31 -0.95 -5.57
N GLN A 45 -3.76 -1.02 -4.36
CA GLN A 45 -3.66 0.13 -3.46
C GLN A 45 -2.73 1.21 -4.00
N GLN A 46 -1.60 0.84 -4.62
CA GLN A 46 -0.68 1.81 -5.23
C GLN A 46 -1.32 2.57 -6.40
N VAL A 47 -2.11 1.88 -7.24
CA VAL A 47 -2.82 2.52 -8.36
C VAL A 47 -3.93 3.45 -7.85
N VAL A 48 -4.75 2.98 -6.90
CA VAL A 48 -5.87 3.75 -6.34
C VAL A 48 -5.38 5.02 -5.66
N ALA A 49 -4.28 4.95 -4.90
CA ALA A 49 -3.73 6.12 -4.23
C ALA A 49 -3.28 7.21 -5.21
N GLN A 50 -2.59 6.84 -6.29
CA GLN A 50 -2.17 7.78 -7.34
C GLN A 50 -3.39 8.44 -8.02
N LEU A 51 -4.43 7.66 -8.31
CA LEU A 51 -5.68 8.18 -8.90
C LEU A 51 -6.40 9.14 -7.95
N LEU A 52 -6.52 8.78 -6.67
CA LEU A 52 -7.13 9.63 -5.65
C LEU A 52 -6.39 10.95 -5.53
N ASN A 53 -5.07 10.91 -5.39
CA ASN A 53 -4.25 12.11 -5.26
C ASN A 53 -4.40 13.02 -6.49
N LEU A 54 -4.34 12.45 -7.70
CA LEU A 54 -4.52 13.19 -8.95
C LEU A 54 -5.90 13.87 -9.04
N PHE A 55 -6.98 13.13 -8.83
CA PHE A 55 -8.32 13.66 -9.02
C PHE A 55 -8.76 14.60 -7.89
N LEU A 56 -8.30 14.38 -6.66
CA LEU A 56 -8.52 15.31 -5.56
C LEU A 56 -7.76 16.62 -5.80
N GLY A 57 -6.50 16.54 -6.23
CA GLY A 57 -5.69 17.71 -6.58
C GLY A 57 -6.30 18.55 -7.68
N ARG A 58 -6.77 17.92 -8.77
CA ARG A 58 -7.50 18.61 -9.85
C ARG A 58 -8.77 19.34 -9.41
N ARG A 59 -9.39 18.90 -8.31
CA ARG A 59 -10.61 19.49 -7.75
C ARG A 59 -10.34 20.45 -6.60
N GLY A 60 -9.07 20.62 -6.19
CA GLY A 60 -8.72 21.37 -4.97
C GLY A 60 -9.35 20.76 -3.71
N ARG A 61 -9.61 19.45 -3.69
CA ARG A 61 -10.23 18.74 -2.57
C ARG A 61 -9.21 17.90 -1.81
N ARG A 62 -9.60 17.44 -0.63
CA ARG A 62 -8.85 16.48 0.20
C ARG A 62 -9.77 15.37 0.68
N ALA A 63 -9.20 14.22 1.00
CA ALA A 63 -9.90 13.08 1.59
C ALA A 63 -9.18 12.56 2.83
N ASN A 64 -9.96 12.10 3.80
CA ASN A 64 -9.48 11.31 4.92
C ASN A 64 -9.96 9.87 4.71
N ILE A 65 -9.04 8.91 4.66
CA ILE A 65 -9.32 7.49 4.54
C ILE A 65 -9.22 6.87 5.93
N ILE A 66 -10.23 6.10 6.32
CA ILE A 66 -10.20 5.29 7.53
C ILE A 66 -10.14 3.83 7.08
N VAL A 67 -9.18 3.09 7.61
CA VAL A 67 -8.99 1.66 7.32
C VAL A 67 -8.90 0.91 8.64
N GLU A 68 -9.73 -0.11 8.82
CA GLU A 68 -9.51 -1.14 9.84
C GLU A 68 -8.86 -2.36 9.17
N THR A 69 -7.89 -2.98 9.83
CA THR A 69 -7.21 -4.16 9.28
C THR A 69 -6.88 -5.19 10.35
N SER A 70 -6.86 -6.45 9.94
CA SER A 70 -6.31 -7.57 10.72
C SER A 70 -5.03 -8.13 10.08
N GLY A 71 -4.37 -7.39 9.18
CA GLY A 71 -3.19 -7.88 8.45
C GLY A 71 -2.72 -6.93 7.35
N ASP A 72 -2.43 -7.46 6.16
CA ASP A 72 -1.69 -6.73 5.10
C ASP A 72 -2.44 -5.53 4.47
N THR A 73 -3.76 -5.41 4.66
CA THR A 73 -4.52 -4.31 4.04
C THR A 73 -4.07 -2.95 4.57
N GLY A 74 -3.77 -2.85 5.87
CA GLY A 74 -3.26 -1.62 6.48
C GLY A 74 -1.94 -1.17 5.87
N PRO A 75 -0.87 -2.00 5.92
CA PRO A 75 0.38 -1.73 5.23
C PRO A 75 0.21 -1.28 3.79
N ALA A 76 -0.54 -2.04 2.97
CA ALA A 76 -0.70 -1.75 1.55
C ALA A 76 -1.39 -0.39 1.30
N ALA A 77 -2.44 -0.07 2.09
CA ALA A 77 -3.13 1.21 2.01
C ALA A 77 -2.23 2.37 2.46
N ILE A 78 -1.49 2.22 3.57
CA ILE A 78 -0.53 3.21 4.06
C ILE A 78 0.57 3.45 3.01
N ALA A 79 1.19 2.38 2.49
CA ALA A 79 2.23 2.47 1.49
C ALA A 79 1.76 3.14 0.21
N GLY A 80 0.50 2.95 -0.19
CA GLY A 80 -0.08 3.60 -1.36
C GLY A 80 -0.22 5.11 -1.19
N VAL A 81 -0.73 5.57 -0.04
CA VAL A 81 -1.06 6.98 0.17
C VAL A 81 0.05 7.78 0.85
N ARG A 82 1.12 7.14 1.34
CA ARG A 82 2.27 7.81 1.95
C ARG A 82 2.81 8.91 1.03
N GLY A 83 2.88 10.13 1.53
CA GLY A 83 3.36 11.28 0.77
C GLY A 83 2.37 11.87 -0.26
N CYS A 84 1.13 11.36 -0.35
CA CYS A 84 0.08 12.03 -1.09
C CYS A 84 -0.31 13.36 -0.43
N GLU A 85 -0.38 14.44 -1.21
CA GLU A 85 -0.70 15.78 -0.71
C GLU A 85 -2.19 15.95 -0.36
N HIS A 86 -3.06 15.23 -1.07
CA HIS A 86 -4.52 15.39 -0.98
C HIS A 86 -5.21 14.30 -0.16
N VAL A 87 -4.47 13.37 0.43
CA VAL A 87 -5.02 12.22 1.15
C VAL A 87 -4.33 12.08 2.51
N LYS A 88 -5.13 11.92 3.56
CA LYS A 88 -4.67 11.44 4.88
C LYS A 88 -5.25 10.06 5.14
N ILE A 89 -4.51 9.23 5.86
CA ILE A 89 -4.97 7.90 6.28
C ILE A 89 -4.93 7.74 7.79
N PHE A 90 -5.98 7.11 8.31
CA PHE A 90 -6.14 6.71 9.69
C PHE A 90 -6.32 5.19 9.68
N CYS A 91 -5.28 4.46 10.06
CA CYS A 91 -5.28 3.01 10.04
C CYS A 91 -5.42 2.46 11.46
N LEU A 92 -6.42 1.61 11.67
CA LEU A 92 -6.73 0.94 12.93
C LEU A 92 -6.38 -0.54 12.79
N TYR A 93 -5.68 -1.09 13.78
CA TYR A 93 -5.41 -2.53 13.86
C TYR A 93 -5.57 -3.06 15.29
N PRO A 94 -6.10 -4.28 15.47
CA PRO A 94 -6.29 -4.90 16.77
C PRO A 94 -4.95 -5.31 17.39
N HIS A 95 -4.77 -5.01 18.68
CA HIS A 95 -3.58 -5.38 19.43
C HIS A 95 -3.37 -6.91 19.43
N GLU A 96 -2.13 -7.36 19.24
CA GLU A 96 -1.70 -8.76 19.24
C GLU A 96 -2.40 -9.68 18.21
N ARG A 97 -3.15 -9.11 17.27
CA ARG A 97 -3.89 -9.84 16.22
C ARG A 97 -3.37 -9.61 14.81
N VAL A 98 -2.21 -8.96 14.70
CA VAL A 98 -1.43 -8.83 13.46
C VAL A 98 -0.02 -9.37 13.70
N SER A 99 0.65 -9.85 12.66
CA SER A 99 2.04 -10.29 12.80
C SER A 99 2.96 -9.10 13.10
N ALA A 100 4.09 -9.36 13.76
CA ALA A 100 5.10 -8.32 14.04
C ALA A 100 5.59 -7.60 12.77
N VAL A 101 5.73 -8.33 11.66
CA VAL A 101 6.15 -7.72 10.38
C VAL A 101 5.09 -6.75 9.86
N GLN A 102 3.82 -7.16 9.85
CA GLN A 102 2.71 -6.29 9.42
C GLN A 102 2.56 -5.08 10.34
N GLU A 103 2.72 -5.27 11.65
CA GLU A 103 2.69 -4.17 12.62
C GLU A 103 3.78 -3.15 12.34
N LEU A 104 5.04 -3.61 12.18
CA LEU A 104 6.18 -2.76 11.87
C LEU A 104 5.97 -1.99 10.56
N GLN A 105 5.45 -2.65 9.52
CA GLN A 105 5.10 -1.99 8.25
C GLN A 105 4.08 -0.86 8.40
N MET A 106 3.29 -0.82 9.48
CA MET A 106 2.39 0.28 9.79
C MET A 106 3.04 1.32 10.72
N VAL A 107 3.59 0.90 11.86
CA VAL A 107 3.98 1.83 12.95
C VAL A 107 5.31 2.54 12.73
N THR A 108 6.18 2.04 11.84
CA THR A 108 7.48 2.68 11.57
C THR A 108 7.45 3.65 10.38
N VAL A 109 6.28 3.92 9.81
CA VAL A 109 6.15 4.82 8.66
C VAL A 109 6.27 6.27 9.12
N ASP A 110 7.37 6.92 8.75
CA ASP A 110 7.59 8.34 8.99
C ASP A 110 6.96 9.18 7.87
N SER A 111 5.70 9.61 8.06
CA SER A 111 5.01 10.48 7.11
C SER A 111 3.89 11.28 7.76
N PRO A 112 3.80 12.61 7.50
CA PRO A 112 2.86 13.48 8.21
C PRO A 112 1.38 13.25 7.84
N ASN A 113 1.09 12.52 6.75
CA ASN A 113 -0.27 12.20 6.32
C ASN A 113 -0.74 10.79 6.75
N VAL A 114 0.08 10.08 7.52
CA VAL A 114 -0.19 8.72 8.01
C VAL A 114 -0.43 8.77 9.52
N HIS A 115 -1.55 8.21 9.96
CA HIS A 115 -1.91 8.10 11.37
C HIS A 115 -2.29 6.65 11.65
N VAL A 116 -1.64 6.02 12.63
CA VAL A 116 -1.85 4.62 12.97
C VAL A 116 -2.31 4.52 14.41
N PHE A 117 -3.38 3.76 14.64
CA PHE A 117 -3.99 3.55 15.94
C PHE A 117 -4.09 2.05 16.22
N ARG A 118 -3.62 1.66 17.39
CA ARG A 118 -3.84 0.32 17.92
C ARG A 118 -5.17 0.32 18.66
N THR A 119 -6.01 -0.69 18.42
CA THR A 119 -7.28 -0.88 19.10
C THR A 119 -7.22 -2.04 20.07
N GLU A 120 -7.88 -1.89 21.22
CA GLU A 120 -8.11 -2.97 22.18
C GLU A 120 -9.36 -3.74 21.73
N GLY A 121 -9.21 -4.89 21.05
CA GLY A 121 -10.34 -5.62 20.45
C GLY A 121 -10.00 -6.97 19.85
#